data_AF-A0A9D3P108-F1
#
_entry.id   AF-A0A9D3P108-F1
#
_cell.length_a   1.000
_cell.length_b   1.000
_cell.length_c   1.000
_cell.angle_alpha   90.00
_cell.angle_beta   90.00
_cell.angle_gamma   90.00
#
_symmetry.space_group_name_H-M   'P 1'
#
loop_
_entity.id
_entity.type
_entity.pdbx_description
1 polymer ?
#
loop_
_entity_poly.entity_id
_entity_poly.type
_entity_poly.pdbx_seq_one_letter_code
_entity_poly.pdbx_strand_id
1 'polypeptide(L)'
;MDQKQPDKNTNLKTSEVYRVNENLPKRFDNPDCFKGYSKKAVHPLYQTTSQTYGSKNPTVHEMPTSFYGSRHQFSDHILKSGTFRDNGFNTSLEKSRITRPNSVNVRQDRIIFHHLYHTAGNDRTDTNTI
;
A
#
# COMPACT_ATOMS: atom_id res chain seq x y z
N MET A 1 -1.55 -59.29 -9.09
CA MET A 1 -2.52 -58.82 -8.09
C MET A 1 -2.40 -57.30 -8.06
N ASP A 2 -3.12 -56.63 -8.96
CA ASP A 2 -3.10 -55.17 -9.01
C ASP A 2 -3.90 -54.64 -7.84
N GLN A 3 -3.19 -54.10 -6.85
CA GLN A 3 -3.81 -53.41 -5.74
C GLN A 3 -4.46 -52.14 -6.26
N LYS A 4 -5.76 -52.22 -6.53
CA LYS A 4 -6.63 -51.07 -6.75
C LYS A 4 -6.58 -50.19 -5.49
N GLN A 5 -5.81 -49.10 -5.57
CA GLN A 5 -5.81 -48.04 -4.56
C GLN A 5 -7.25 -47.55 -4.38
N PRO A 6 -7.74 -47.38 -3.14
CA PRO A 6 -9.13 -47.05 -2.92
C PRO A 6 -9.42 -45.65 -3.44
N ASP A 7 -10.45 -45.55 -4.30
CA ASP A 7 -11.06 -44.33 -4.80
C ASP A 7 -11.64 -43.50 -3.63
N LYS A 8 -10.80 -42.81 -2.86
CA LYS A 8 -11.24 -41.84 -1.85
C LYS A 8 -11.15 -40.45 -2.43
N ASN A 9 -12.11 -40.14 -3.29
CA ASN A 9 -12.38 -38.78 -3.76
C ASN A 9 -13.05 -37.97 -2.65
N THR A 10 -12.36 -37.85 -1.52
CA THR A 10 -12.61 -36.79 -0.54
C THR A 10 -11.74 -35.63 -0.98
N ASN A 11 -12.35 -34.52 -1.39
CA ASN A 11 -11.66 -33.25 -1.66
C ASN A 11 -10.79 -32.92 -0.43
N LEU A 12 -9.51 -33.31 -0.48
CA LEU A 12 -8.58 -33.22 0.64
C LEU A 12 -8.28 -31.75 0.88
N LYS A 13 -8.50 -31.30 2.12
CA LYS A 13 -8.19 -29.91 2.48
C LYS A 13 -6.76 -29.79 2.97
N THR A 14 -6.18 -28.61 2.79
CA THR A 14 -4.82 -28.36 3.28
C THR A 14 -4.75 -28.39 4.80
N SER A 15 -5.79 -27.90 5.49
CA SER A 15 -5.86 -27.91 6.95
C SER A 15 -5.94 -29.31 7.55
N GLU A 16 -6.37 -30.31 6.77
CA GLU A 16 -6.45 -31.71 7.20
C GLU A 16 -5.06 -32.38 7.18
N VAL A 17 -4.18 -31.93 6.28
CA VAL A 17 -2.84 -32.51 6.07
C VAL A 17 -1.76 -31.70 6.79
N TYR A 18 -1.90 -30.37 6.82
CA TYR A 18 -0.93 -29.43 7.34
C TYR A 18 -1.53 -28.52 8.40
N ARG A 19 -0.66 -27.99 9.26
CA ARG A 19 -1.02 -26.91 10.18
C ARG A 19 -1.09 -25.60 9.40
N VAL A 20 -2.27 -25.00 9.37
CA VAL A 20 -2.61 -23.83 8.57
C VAL A 20 -3.00 -22.66 9.49
N ASN A 21 -2.70 -21.43 9.07
CA ASN A 21 -3.14 -20.23 9.78
C ASN A 21 -4.68 -20.05 9.69
N GLU A 22 -5.33 -19.66 10.79
CA GLU A 22 -6.77 -19.41 10.85
C GLU A 22 -7.28 -18.42 9.80
N ASN A 23 -6.44 -17.45 9.41
CA ASN A 23 -6.77 -16.42 8.43
C ASN A 23 -6.46 -16.82 6.98
N LEU A 24 -6.18 -18.10 6.69
CA LEU A 24 -5.89 -18.54 5.32
C LEU A 24 -7.16 -18.40 4.45
N PRO A 25 -7.07 -17.76 3.27
CA PRO A 25 -8.18 -17.74 2.32
C PRO A 25 -8.65 -19.15 1.95
N LYS A 26 -9.97 -19.36 1.96
CA LYS A 26 -10.61 -20.66 1.67
C LYS A 26 -10.16 -21.31 0.35
N ARG A 27 -9.75 -20.51 -0.64
CA ARG A 27 -9.25 -21.03 -1.92
C ARG A 27 -7.93 -21.78 -1.80
N PHE A 28 -7.04 -21.34 -0.90
CA PHE A 28 -5.80 -22.07 -0.63
C PHE A 28 -6.05 -23.29 0.22
N ASP A 29 -7.10 -23.29 1.05
CA ASP A 29 -7.46 -24.47 1.83
C ASP A 29 -8.09 -25.60 1.00
N ASN A 30 -8.75 -25.25 -0.10
CA ASN A 30 -9.47 -26.19 -0.96
C ASN A 30 -8.84 -26.16 -2.38
N PRO A 31 -7.86 -27.04 -2.69
CA PRO A 31 -7.13 -27.00 -3.96
C PRO A 31 -8.05 -27.20 -5.18
N ASP A 32 -9.16 -27.91 -5.02
CA ASP A 32 -10.17 -28.13 -6.09
C ASP A 32 -10.88 -26.84 -6.54
N CYS A 33 -10.75 -25.75 -5.77
CA CYS A 33 -11.27 -24.44 -6.17
C CYS A 33 -10.56 -23.89 -7.41
N PHE A 34 -9.31 -24.31 -7.66
CA PHE A 34 -8.53 -23.88 -8.82
C PHE A 34 -8.93 -24.67 -10.08
N LYS A 35 -9.62 -23.99 -10.99
CA LYS A 35 -10.07 -24.54 -12.27
C LYS A 35 -9.13 -24.17 -13.42
N GLY A 36 -9.21 -24.93 -14.50
CA GLY A 36 -8.45 -24.65 -15.73
C GLY A 36 -7.12 -25.40 -15.84
N TYR A 37 -6.72 -26.06 -14.76
CA TYR A 37 -5.69 -27.08 -14.81
C TYR A 37 -6.31 -28.37 -15.32
N SER A 38 -5.67 -28.98 -16.31
CA SER A 38 -5.95 -30.33 -16.80
C SER A 38 -5.17 -30.57 -18.08
N LYS A 39 -4.87 -31.84 -18.34
CA LYS A 39 -4.33 -32.25 -19.63
C LYS A 39 -5.44 -32.11 -20.68
N LYS A 40 -5.28 -31.14 -21.59
CA LYS A 40 -6.16 -31.01 -22.76
C LYS A 40 -6.01 -32.26 -23.63
N ALA A 41 -7.14 -32.74 -24.17
CA ALA A 41 -7.15 -33.81 -25.14
C ALA A 41 -6.59 -33.28 -26.48
N VAL A 42 -5.29 -33.47 -26.67
CA VAL A 42 -4.58 -33.12 -27.91
C VAL A 42 -4.05 -34.42 -28.53
N HIS A 43 -4.05 -34.49 -29.85
CA HIS A 43 -3.52 -35.63 -30.58
C HIS A 43 -2.07 -35.92 -30.14
N PRO A 44 -1.71 -37.19 -29.82
CA PRO A 44 -0.39 -37.53 -29.29
C PRO A 44 0.80 -37.07 -30.13
N LEU A 45 0.64 -37.02 -31.46
CA LEU A 45 1.69 -36.56 -32.39
C LEU A 45 1.88 -35.03 -32.40
N TYR A 46 0.89 -34.28 -31.93
CA TYR A 46 0.87 -32.80 -31.96
C TYR A 46 0.96 -32.20 -30.55
N GLN A 47 1.80 -32.79 -29.70
CA GLN A 47 2.08 -32.27 -28.36
C GLN A 47 3.28 -31.32 -28.40
N THR A 48 3.14 -30.16 -27.77
CA THR A 48 4.25 -29.22 -27.57
C THR A 48 4.70 -29.24 -26.12
N THR A 49 5.94 -28.88 -25.86
CA THR A 49 6.48 -28.78 -24.49
C THR A 49 5.71 -27.76 -23.66
N SER A 50 5.23 -26.67 -24.27
CA SER A 50 4.39 -25.66 -23.60
C SER A 50 3.06 -26.22 -23.09
N GLN A 51 2.53 -27.31 -23.66
CA GLN A 51 1.30 -27.95 -23.16
C GLN A 51 1.50 -28.63 -21.78
N THR A 52 2.73 -28.85 -21.35
CA THR A 52 3.01 -29.39 -20.00
C THR A 52 2.65 -28.38 -18.92
N TYR A 53 2.81 -27.09 -19.18
CA TYR A 53 2.45 -26.03 -18.26
C TYR A 53 0.93 -25.98 -18.06
N GLY A 54 0.49 -25.93 -16.80
CA GLY A 54 -0.93 -25.94 -16.45
C GLY A 54 -1.66 -27.27 -16.69
N SER A 55 -0.97 -28.32 -17.13
CA SER A 55 -1.62 -29.63 -17.38
C SER A 55 -1.95 -30.42 -16.12
N LYS A 56 -1.30 -30.10 -14.99
CA LYS A 56 -1.46 -30.78 -13.70
C LYS A 56 -2.28 -29.90 -12.75
N ASN A 57 -3.21 -30.52 -12.03
CA ASN A 57 -4.02 -29.84 -11.03
C ASN A 57 -3.20 -29.58 -9.77
N PRO A 58 -3.42 -28.43 -9.10
CA PRO A 58 -2.78 -28.14 -7.84
C PRO A 58 -3.23 -29.14 -6.76
N THR A 59 -2.30 -29.50 -5.88
CA THR A 59 -2.52 -30.42 -4.77
C THR A 59 -2.33 -29.73 -3.42
N VAL A 60 -2.76 -30.39 -2.34
CA VAL A 60 -2.58 -29.89 -0.96
C VAL A 60 -1.12 -29.61 -0.59
N HIS A 61 -0.18 -30.27 -1.26
CA HIS A 61 1.26 -30.13 -1.02
C HIS A 61 1.87 -28.88 -1.69
N GLU A 62 1.16 -28.29 -2.65
CA GLU A 62 1.59 -27.07 -3.36
C GLU A 62 0.92 -25.82 -2.77
N MET A 63 -0.16 -25.99 -2.00
CA MET A 63 -0.89 -24.89 -1.39
C MET A 63 -0.11 -24.26 -0.22
N PRO A 64 -0.15 -22.93 -0.07
CA PRO A 64 0.51 -22.25 1.04
C PRO A 64 -0.24 -22.45 2.35
N THR A 65 0.49 -22.57 3.46
CA THR A 65 -0.08 -22.68 4.83
C THR A 65 -0.41 -21.33 5.47
N SER A 66 0.10 -20.24 4.90
CA SER A 66 -0.22 -18.87 5.30
C SER A 66 -0.17 -17.93 4.09
N PHE A 67 -1.01 -16.89 4.09
CA PHE A 67 -1.08 -15.91 3.01
C PHE A 67 -1.23 -14.51 3.57
N TYR A 68 -0.25 -13.65 3.31
CA TYR A 68 -0.23 -12.26 3.76
C TYR A 68 -0.43 -11.32 2.57
N GLY A 69 -1.66 -11.24 2.08
CA GLY A 69 -2.04 -10.31 1.02
C GLY A 69 -2.11 -8.87 1.53
N SER A 70 -1.61 -7.93 0.74
CA SER A 70 -1.81 -6.49 1.00
C SER A 70 -3.23 -6.08 0.60
N ARG A 71 -3.96 -5.45 1.53
CA ARG A 71 -5.31 -4.93 1.28
C ARG A 71 -5.23 -3.45 0.89
N HIS A 72 -5.58 -3.13 -0.35
CA HIS A 72 -5.52 -1.76 -0.88
C HIS A 72 -6.82 -0.98 -0.74
N GLN A 73 -7.85 -1.52 -0.09
CA GLN A 73 -9.18 -0.90 -0.02
C GLN A 73 -9.19 0.54 0.50
N PHE A 74 -8.32 0.87 1.45
CA PHE A 74 -8.15 2.26 1.91
C PHE A 74 -7.59 3.15 0.80
N SER A 75 -6.58 2.71 0.06
CA SER A 75 -5.94 3.53 -0.97
C SER A 75 -6.65 3.49 -2.33
N ASP A 76 -7.51 2.50 -2.58
CA ASP A 76 -8.18 2.28 -3.87
C ASP A 76 -9.02 3.48 -4.31
N HIS A 77 -9.67 4.17 -3.36
CA HIS A 77 -10.46 5.36 -3.69
C HIS A 77 -9.57 6.53 -4.10
N ILE A 78 -8.45 6.73 -3.41
CA ILE A 78 -7.46 7.77 -3.72
C ILE A 78 -6.79 7.50 -5.07
N LEU A 79 -6.45 6.23 -5.35
CA LEU A 79 -5.83 5.83 -6.61
C LEU A 79 -6.72 6.18 -7.81
N LYS A 80 -8.04 6.03 -7.66
CA LYS A 80 -9.02 6.42 -8.70
C LYS A 80 -9.16 7.93 -8.86
N SER A 81 -8.93 8.71 -7.80
CA SER A 81 -9.04 10.18 -7.80
C SER A 81 -7.89 10.88 -8.52
N GLY A 82 -6.80 10.19 -8.84
CA GLY A 82 -5.67 10.74 -9.59
C GLY A 82 -4.79 11.69 -8.77
N THR A 83 -4.03 12.55 -9.46
CA THR A 83 -3.04 13.43 -8.82
C THR A 83 -3.70 14.54 -8.01
N PHE A 84 -3.29 14.72 -6.75
CA PHE A 84 -3.73 15.82 -5.90
C PHE A 84 -3.49 17.19 -6.55
N ARG A 85 -4.46 18.10 -6.39
CA ARG A 85 -4.38 19.50 -6.83
C ARG A 85 -4.79 20.41 -5.68
N ASP A 86 -3.99 21.45 -5.46
CA ASP A 86 -4.32 22.53 -4.54
C ASP A 86 -4.83 23.73 -5.35
N ASN A 87 -6.09 24.10 -5.11
CA ASN A 87 -6.73 25.27 -5.73
C ASN A 87 -7.13 26.31 -4.67
N GLY A 88 -6.58 26.23 -3.46
CA GLY A 88 -6.86 27.18 -2.39
C GLY A 88 -6.20 28.55 -2.62
N PHE A 89 -6.88 29.63 -2.24
CA PHE A 89 -6.26 30.95 -2.16
C PHE A 89 -5.49 31.10 -0.84
N ASN A 90 -4.33 31.76 -0.88
CA ASN A 90 -3.61 32.15 0.32
C ASN A 90 -4.34 33.27 1.04
N THR A 91 -5.08 32.92 2.10
CA THR A 91 -5.87 33.86 2.92
C THR A 91 -5.25 34.14 4.28
N SER A 92 -4.07 33.58 4.57
CA SER A 92 -3.40 33.83 5.84
C SER A 92 -3.05 35.31 5.96
N LEU A 93 -3.51 35.95 7.03
CA LEU A 93 -3.07 37.29 7.40
C LEU A 93 -1.58 37.26 7.73
N GLU A 94 -0.88 38.35 7.41
CA GLU A 94 0.52 38.53 7.76
C GLU A 94 0.69 38.46 9.28
N LYS A 95 1.62 37.62 9.74
CA LYS A 95 1.91 37.41 11.18
C LYS A 95 3.17 38.14 11.64
N SER A 96 3.58 39.21 10.94
CA SER A 96 4.78 39.94 11.35
C SER A 96 4.55 40.53 12.74
N ARG A 97 5.61 40.58 13.57
CA ARG A 97 5.52 41.12 14.94
C ARG A 97 5.14 42.61 14.96
N ILE A 98 5.29 43.28 13.82
CA ILE A 98 5.11 44.72 13.65
C ILE A 98 3.69 45.01 13.15
N THR A 99 3.15 44.19 12.26
CA THR A 99 1.78 44.28 11.78
C THR A 99 0.82 43.79 12.87
N ARG A 100 0.24 44.74 13.59
CA ARG A 100 -0.79 44.47 14.62
C ARG A 100 -2.10 44.04 13.95
N PRO A 101 -3.03 43.41 14.69
CA PRO A 101 -4.30 42.87 14.17
C PRO A 101 -5.18 43.86 13.36
N ASN A 102 -4.93 45.17 13.47
CA ASN A 102 -5.72 46.24 12.83
C ASN A 102 -4.91 47.11 11.84
N SER A 103 -3.69 46.72 11.46
CA SER A 103 -2.90 47.46 10.47
C SER A 103 -3.01 46.79 9.10
N VAL A 104 -3.63 47.49 8.13
CA VAL A 104 -3.62 47.09 6.72
C VAL A 104 -2.21 47.33 6.19
N ASN A 105 -1.51 46.29 5.77
CA ASN A 105 -0.19 46.44 5.15
C ASN A 105 -0.35 47.19 3.82
N VAL A 106 0.05 48.46 3.80
CA VAL A 106 0.11 49.25 2.57
C VAL A 106 1.45 48.95 1.90
N ARG A 107 1.49 48.98 0.57
CA ARG A 107 2.70 48.66 -0.21
C ARG A 107 3.93 49.49 0.20
N GLN A 108 3.69 50.69 0.73
CA GLN A 108 4.68 51.63 1.27
C GLN A 108 5.32 51.16 2.58
N ASP A 109 4.64 50.31 3.37
CA ASP A 109 5.16 49.84 4.66
C ASP A 109 6.42 48.98 4.47
N ARG A 110 6.55 48.30 3.31
CA ARG A 110 7.71 47.46 2.93
C ARG A 110 9.06 48.21 3.05
N ILE A 111 9.08 49.51 2.77
CA ILE A 111 10.30 50.34 2.84
C ILE A 111 10.64 50.69 4.30
N ILE A 112 9.61 50.86 5.15
CA ILE A 112 9.76 51.24 6.55
C ILE A 112 10.25 50.04 7.39
N PHE A 113 9.91 48.80 7.02
CA PHE A 113 10.35 47.61 7.74
C PHE A 113 11.88 47.56 7.91
N HIS A 114 12.68 47.83 6.87
CA HIS A 114 14.14 47.81 6.99
C HIS A 114 14.69 48.85 7.97
N HIS A 115 14.09 50.05 8.04
CA HIS A 115 14.54 51.11 8.95
C HIS A 115 14.26 50.78 10.43
N LEU A 116 13.22 50.00 10.72
CA LEU A 116 12.82 49.63 12.08
C LEU A 116 13.46 48.33 12.58
N TYR A 117 13.94 47.45 11.69
CA TYR A 117 14.70 46.25 12.09
C TYR A 117 16.14 46.57 12.56
N HIS A 118 16.64 47.78 12.31
CA HIS A 118 18.01 48.21 12.67
C HIS A 118 18.16 48.93 14.03
N THR A 119 17.12 49.01 14.87
CA THR A 119 17.24 49.69 16.18
C THR A 119 17.52 48.76 17.36
N ALA A 120 17.55 47.43 17.15
CA ALA A 120 17.77 46.45 18.22
C ALA A 120 19.22 45.93 18.26
N GLY A 121 20.19 46.84 18.26
CA GLY A 121 21.59 46.44 18.22
C GLY A 121 22.57 47.48 18.70
N ASN A 122 22.35 48.14 19.86
CA ASN A 122 23.48 48.68 20.61
C ASN A 122 23.31 49.07 22.10
N ASP A 123 22.44 48.44 22.90
CA ASP A 123 22.41 48.71 24.35
C ASP A 123 22.60 47.42 25.17
N ARG A 124 23.83 46.87 25.11
CA ARG A 124 24.37 45.98 26.16
C ARG A 124 25.44 46.75 26.91
N THR A 125 25.04 47.52 27.91
CA THR A 125 25.97 48.01 28.92
C THR A 125 26.13 46.94 29.99
N ASP A 126 27.10 46.05 29.76
CA ASP A 126 27.60 45.14 30.78
C ASP A 126 28.24 45.97 31.90
N THR A 127 27.56 46.08 33.05
CA THR A 127 28.16 46.61 34.28
C THR A 127 28.55 45.43 35.17
N ASN A 128 29.74 44.90 34.90
CA ASN A 128 30.51 44.10 35.86
C ASN A 128 31.25 45.06 36.81
N THR A 129 30.98 44.99 38.11
CA THR A 129 31.96 45.41 39.13
C THR A 129 31.76 44.57 40.39
N ILE A 130 32.90 44.17 40.96
CA ILE A 130 33.20 43.24 42.05
C ILE A 130 32.47 43.56 43.35
#